data_AF-A0A2W2CWS9-F1
#
_entry.id   AF-A0A2W2CWS9-F1
#
_cell.length_a   1.000
_cell.length_b   1.000
_cell.length_c   1.000
_cell.angle_alpha   90.00
_cell.angle_beta   90.00
_cell.angle_gamma   90.00
#
_symmetry.space_group_name_H-M   'P 1'
#
loop_
_entity.id
_entity.type
_entity.pdbx_description
1 polymer ?
#
loop_
_entity_poly.entity_id
_entity_poly.type
_entity_poly.pdbx_seq_one_letter_code
_entity_poly.pdbx_strand_id
1 'polypeptide(L)'
;MRSTTSGRLVRPAALFTATVLASLVTGCGSSDDASTATPTPTVAASASASAEAGVLAVRDPWVKAADEGMTGAFATLVNESDSDVTVTGATTELSPVELHEMTMKDGQMVMQAKQGGVVIKARSEQKLEPGGDHLMLMNLAKPVKAGDELTFTLTFGDGRTQTFTAVAKPFTGAQESYAPGHGQPAHGTSASPSPAP
;
A
#
# COMPACT_ATOMS: atom_id res chain seq x y z
N MET A 1 -30.59 -10.75 43.91
CA MET A 1 -31.33 -9.50 44.19
C MET A 1 -30.39 -8.36 43.83
N ARG A 2 -30.45 -7.72 42.65
CA ARG A 2 -31.46 -6.82 42.06
C ARG A 2 -31.29 -6.97 40.51
N SER A 3 -32.23 -7.35 39.63
CA SER A 3 -33.49 -6.69 39.19
C SER A 3 -33.27 -5.18 38.95
N THR A 4 -33.45 -4.53 37.81
CA THR A 4 -34.19 -4.69 36.53
C THR A 4 -33.61 -3.54 35.63
N THR A 5 -33.56 -3.54 34.29
CA THR A 5 -34.67 -3.18 33.41
C THR A 5 -34.16 -3.02 31.97
N SER A 6 -34.89 -3.67 31.07
CA SER A 6 -34.83 -3.60 29.62
C SER A 6 -35.44 -2.29 29.11
N GLY A 7 -34.86 -1.70 28.06
CA GLY A 7 -35.37 -0.49 27.40
C GLY A 7 -35.25 -0.58 25.89
N ARG A 8 -36.17 -1.32 25.27
CA ARG A 8 -36.37 -1.38 23.81
C ARG A 8 -37.37 -0.28 23.44
N LEU A 9 -37.03 0.64 22.55
CA LEU A 9 -38.02 1.51 21.91
C LEU A 9 -37.72 1.65 20.42
N VAL A 10 -38.80 1.48 19.67
CA VAL A 10 -38.90 1.30 18.22
C VAL A 10 -39.37 2.63 17.61
N ARG A 11 -38.75 2.99 16.46
CA ARG A 11 -39.16 3.84 15.30
C ARG A 11 -40.34 4.85 15.46
N PRO A 12 -40.29 5.96 14.70
CA PRO A 12 -41.01 5.91 13.42
C PRO A 12 -40.26 6.50 12.23
N ALA A 13 -40.62 5.98 11.06
CA ALA A 13 -40.32 6.53 9.75
C ALA A 13 -41.05 7.86 9.53
N ALA A 14 -40.39 8.83 8.89
CA ALA A 14 -41.04 10.01 8.34
C ALA A 14 -40.70 10.10 6.85
N LEU A 15 -41.73 9.91 6.04
CA LEU A 15 -41.82 10.24 4.62
C LEU A 15 -41.82 11.75 4.45
N PHE A 16 -40.97 12.31 3.58
CA PHE A 16 -41.17 13.61 2.96
C PHE A 16 -40.55 13.55 1.54
N THR A 17 -41.38 13.22 0.54
CA THR A 17 -41.98 14.13 -0.45
C THR A 17 -40.97 14.74 -1.42
N ALA A 18 -41.06 14.26 -2.66
CA ALA A 18 -40.41 14.77 -3.85
C ALA A 18 -40.82 16.21 -4.16
N THR A 19 -39.90 17.01 -4.70
CA THR A 19 -40.25 18.17 -5.52
C THR A 19 -39.23 18.29 -6.65
N VAL A 20 -39.71 17.93 -7.83
CA VAL A 20 -39.05 18.16 -9.13
C VAL A 20 -39.23 19.64 -9.47
N LEU A 21 -38.13 20.35 -9.74
CA LEU A 21 -38.18 21.59 -10.51
C LEU A 21 -37.30 21.43 -11.74
N ALA A 22 -37.96 21.17 -12.87
CA ALA A 22 -37.40 21.27 -14.20
C ALA A 22 -37.55 22.72 -14.68
N SER A 23 -36.43 23.39 -14.95
CA SER A 23 -36.41 24.68 -15.64
C SER A 23 -35.88 24.47 -17.07
N LEU A 24 -36.82 24.39 -18.01
CA LEU A 24 -36.61 24.50 -19.45
C LEU A 24 -36.54 26.00 -19.79
N VAL A 25 -35.42 26.47 -20.33
CA VAL A 25 -35.36 27.77 -21.01
C VAL A 25 -35.08 27.54 -22.49
N THR A 26 -36.14 27.66 -23.28
CA THR A 26 -36.11 27.71 -24.74
C THR A 26 -35.77 29.16 -25.14
N GLY A 27 -34.52 29.39 -25.55
CA GLY A 27 -34.10 30.64 -26.19
C GLY A 27 -33.97 30.44 -27.69
N CYS A 28 -34.90 30.99 -28.46
CA CYS A 28 -34.83 31.07 -29.92
C CYS A 28 -34.27 32.43 -30.32
N GLY A 29 -33.19 32.44 -31.10
CA GLY A 29 -32.64 33.65 -31.71
C GLY A 29 -32.19 33.31 -33.13
N SER A 30 -32.99 33.73 -34.11
CA SER A 30 -32.68 33.60 -35.54
C SER A 30 -31.80 34.74 -36.01
N SER A 31 -30.75 34.44 -36.77
CA SER A 31 -30.10 35.35 -37.72
C SER A 31 -29.37 34.48 -38.76
N ASP A 32 -29.91 34.47 -39.98
CA ASP A 32 -29.22 33.98 -41.19
C ASP A 32 -28.45 35.17 -41.77
N ASP A 33 -27.13 35.06 -41.94
CA ASP A 33 -26.42 35.51 -43.16
C ASP A 33 -25.02 34.88 -43.25
N ALA A 34 -24.59 34.68 -44.48
CA ALA A 34 -23.51 33.81 -44.91
C ALA A 34 -22.08 34.37 -44.73
N SER A 35 -21.10 33.45 -44.85
CA SER A 35 -19.70 33.66 -45.22
C SER A 35 -18.83 34.52 -44.30
N THR A 36 -18.03 33.84 -43.46
CA THR A 36 -16.55 33.87 -43.55
C THR A 36 -15.97 32.84 -42.58
N ALA A 37 -15.09 31.99 -43.09
CA ALA A 37 -14.40 30.96 -42.33
C ALA A 37 -13.54 31.59 -41.22
N THR A 38 -13.86 31.27 -39.97
CA THR A 38 -12.95 31.43 -38.83
C THR A 38 -13.10 30.21 -37.94
N PRO A 39 -12.07 29.37 -37.72
CA PRO A 39 -12.19 28.22 -36.84
C PRO A 39 -12.36 28.73 -35.40
N THR A 40 -13.57 28.60 -34.86
CA THR A 40 -13.83 28.77 -33.43
C THR A 40 -13.12 27.65 -32.67
N PRO A 41 -12.28 27.95 -31.67
CA PRO A 41 -11.72 26.91 -30.83
C PRO A 41 -12.84 26.30 -29.98
N THR A 42 -13.24 25.08 -30.32
CA THR A 42 -13.98 24.19 -29.42
C THR A 42 -13.15 24.05 -28.15
N VAL A 43 -13.57 24.69 -27.07
CA VAL A 43 -13.03 24.44 -25.74
C VAL A 43 -13.50 23.03 -25.36
N ALA A 44 -12.65 22.05 -25.65
CA ALA A 44 -12.79 20.71 -25.13
C ALA A 44 -12.85 20.81 -23.61
N ALA A 45 -14.00 20.47 -23.02
CA ALA A 45 -14.11 20.28 -21.60
C ALA A 45 -13.12 19.18 -21.21
N SER A 46 -11.99 19.57 -20.62
CA SER A 46 -11.08 18.66 -19.97
C SER A 46 -11.86 17.95 -18.87
N ALA A 47 -12.28 16.72 -19.15
CA ALA A 47 -12.63 15.76 -18.11
C ALA A 47 -11.39 15.66 -17.22
N SER A 48 -11.42 16.37 -16.09
CA SER A 48 -10.46 16.15 -15.02
C SER A 48 -10.66 14.70 -14.60
N ALA A 49 -9.73 13.84 -15.02
CA ALA A 49 -9.61 12.50 -14.49
C ALA A 49 -9.49 12.68 -12.97
N SER A 50 -10.60 12.45 -12.27
CA SER A 50 -10.59 12.37 -10.83
C SER A 50 -9.71 11.17 -10.54
N ALA A 51 -8.46 11.42 -10.14
CA ALA A 51 -7.60 10.40 -9.60
C ALA A 51 -8.40 9.79 -8.44
N GLU A 52 -8.93 8.58 -8.66
CA GLU A 52 -9.64 7.85 -7.63
C GLU A 52 -8.74 7.85 -6.40
N ALA A 53 -9.21 8.44 -5.30
CA ALA A 53 -8.42 8.53 -4.09
C ALA A 53 -8.08 7.10 -3.67
N GLY A 54 -6.79 6.77 -3.67
CA GLY A 54 -6.31 5.46 -3.24
C GLY A 54 -6.81 5.13 -1.83
N VAL A 55 -6.88 3.84 -1.50
CA VAL A 55 -7.29 3.36 -0.17
C VAL A 55 -6.46 3.98 0.95
N LEU A 56 -5.16 4.16 0.72
CA LEU A 56 -4.23 4.86 1.61
C LEU A 56 -3.47 5.94 0.83
N ALA A 57 -3.14 7.05 1.47
CA ALA A 57 -2.13 7.94 0.91
C ALA A 57 -0.74 7.36 1.20
N VAL A 58 0.05 7.12 0.15
CA VAL A 58 1.42 6.61 0.26
C VAL A 58 2.38 7.78 0.15
N ARG A 59 3.17 8.02 1.20
CA ARG A 59 4.10 9.14 1.31
C ARG A 59 5.55 8.66 1.29
N ASP A 60 6.37 9.42 0.57
CA ASP A 60 7.81 9.20 0.42
C ASP A 60 8.23 7.75 0.13
N PRO A 61 7.57 7.05 -0.83
CA PRO A 61 7.92 5.67 -1.14
C PRO A 61 9.34 5.58 -1.74
N TRP A 62 10.13 4.64 -1.25
CA TRP A 62 11.46 4.34 -1.78
C TRP A 62 11.84 2.89 -1.57
N VAL A 63 12.77 2.40 -2.40
CA VAL A 63 13.34 1.05 -2.27
C VAL A 63 14.84 1.15 -2.10
N LYS A 64 15.42 0.29 -1.27
CA LYS A 64 16.88 0.23 -1.15
C LYS A 64 17.47 -0.40 -2.42
N ALA A 65 18.44 0.29 -3.03
CA ALA A 65 19.20 -0.25 -4.14
C ALA A 65 19.95 -1.53 -3.73
N ALA A 66 19.97 -2.52 -4.62
CA ALA A 66 20.61 -3.81 -4.40
C ALA A 66 20.97 -4.45 -5.74
N ASP A 67 22.17 -5.00 -5.85
CA ASP A 67 22.62 -5.66 -7.08
C ASP A 67 22.00 -7.05 -7.27
N GLU A 68 21.79 -7.78 -6.16
CA GLU A 68 21.24 -9.14 -6.16
C GLU A 68 20.56 -9.49 -4.82
N GLY A 69 19.94 -10.66 -4.76
CA GLY A 69 19.41 -11.21 -3.52
C GLY A 69 18.09 -10.57 -3.11
N MET A 70 18.05 -9.93 -1.93
CA MET A 70 16.84 -9.39 -1.34
C MET A 70 17.02 -7.90 -1.00
N THR A 71 15.93 -7.14 -1.03
CA THR A 71 15.96 -5.73 -0.62
C THR A 71 14.65 -5.28 0.02
N GLY A 72 14.68 -4.15 0.72
CA GLY A 72 13.52 -3.57 1.40
C GLY A 72 12.95 -2.37 0.66
N ALA A 73 11.63 -2.26 0.63
CA ALA A 73 10.88 -1.08 0.23
C ALA A 73 10.12 -0.47 1.42
N PHE A 74 10.08 0.84 1.43
CA PHE A 74 9.76 1.69 2.58
C PHE A 74 8.85 2.83 2.13
N ALA A 75 7.93 3.24 3.00
CA ALA A 75 6.98 4.31 2.76
C ALA A 75 6.26 4.67 4.06
N THR A 76 5.62 5.82 4.12
CA THR A 76 4.60 6.09 5.16
C THR A 76 3.22 5.87 4.56
N LEU A 77 2.45 4.97 5.15
CA LEU A 77 1.07 4.66 4.76
C LEU A 77 0.12 5.46 5.65
N VAL A 78 -0.64 6.38 5.06
CA VAL A 78 -1.55 7.27 5.78
C VAL A 78 -2.99 6.85 5.51
N ASN A 79 -3.72 6.49 6.56
CA ASN A 79 -5.14 6.18 6.51
C ASN A 79 -5.95 7.43 6.87
N GLU A 80 -6.46 8.10 5.84
CA GLU A 80 -7.29 9.30 5.99
C GLU A 80 -8.76 8.96 6.25
N SER A 81 -9.15 7.68 6.22
CA SER A 81 -10.53 7.24 6.41
C SER A 81 -10.91 7.09 7.89
N ASP A 82 -12.22 6.93 8.13
CA ASP A 82 -12.81 6.72 9.47
C ASP A 82 -12.86 5.24 9.89
N SER A 83 -12.28 4.34 9.09
CA SER A 83 -12.24 2.90 9.35
C SER A 83 -10.80 2.38 9.33
N ASP A 84 -10.54 1.32 10.07
CA ASP A 84 -9.25 0.62 10.00
C ASP A 84 -9.05 0.01 8.60
N VAL A 85 -7.83 0.11 8.09
CA VAL A 85 -7.41 -0.51 6.82
C VAL A 85 -6.30 -1.50 7.12
N THR A 86 -6.43 -2.73 6.61
CA THR A 86 -5.38 -3.75 6.75
C THR A 86 -4.70 -3.96 5.41
N VAL A 87 -3.38 -3.80 5.36
CA VAL A 87 -2.54 -4.23 4.22
C VAL A 87 -2.13 -5.67 4.48
N THR A 88 -2.56 -6.59 3.61
CA THR A 88 -2.29 -8.03 3.76
C THR A 88 -1.12 -8.52 2.92
N GLY A 89 -0.67 -7.71 1.96
CA GLY A 89 0.51 -8.02 1.16
C GLY A 89 0.79 -6.95 0.12
N ALA A 90 1.84 -7.19 -0.66
CA ALA A 90 2.18 -6.39 -1.82
C ALA A 90 2.73 -7.29 -2.93
N THR A 91 2.80 -6.77 -4.16
CA THR A 91 3.46 -7.43 -5.29
C THR A 91 4.21 -6.41 -6.15
N THR A 92 5.23 -6.88 -6.85
CA THR A 92 5.92 -6.14 -7.92
C THR A 92 6.35 -7.10 -9.02
N GLU A 93 6.61 -6.61 -10.23
CA GLU A 93 7.02 -7.46 -11.36
C GLU A 93 8.43 -8.04 -11.19
N LEU A 94 9.29 -7.37 -10.41
CA LEU A 94 10.70 -7.74 -10.28
C LEU A 94 10.95 -8.93 -9.34
N SER A 95 10.04 -9.17 -8.39
CA SER A 95 10.31 -10.05 -7.26
C SER A 95 9.04 -10.35 -6.45
N PRO A 96 8.89 -11.56 -5.87
CA PRO A 96 7.89 -11.80 -4.82
C PRO A 96 8.12 -10.88 -3.62
N VAL A 97 7.04 -10.29 -3.10
CA VAL A 97 7.10 -9.35 -1.98
C VAL A 97 6.41 -9.94 -0.76
N GLU A 98 7.06 -9.83 0.38
CA GLU A 98 6.52 -10.21 1.68
C GLU A 98 6.49 -9.00 2.61
N LEU A 99 5.55 -9.00 3.56
CA LEU A 99 5.55 -8.02 4.64
C LEU A 99 6.38 -8.56 5.80
N HIS A 100 7.38 -7.80 6.24
CA HIS A 100 8.30 -8.20 7.30
C HIS A 100 8.26 -7.23 8.46
N GLU A 101 8.59 -7.72 9.64
CA GLU A 101 8.76 -6.95 10.87
C GLU A 101 10.08 -7.29 11.54
N MET A 102 10.51 -6.38 12.40
CA MET A 102 11.70 -6.54 13.21
C MET A 102 11.28 -6.84 14.66
N THR A 103 11.69 -7.99 15.18
CA THR A 103 11.34 -8.43 16.54
C THR A 103 12.57 -8.81 17.35
N MET A 104 12.50 -8.66 18.67
CA MET A 104 13.54 -9.13 19.57
C MET A 104 13.35 -10.62 19.85
N LYS A 105 14.32 -11.43 19.45
CA LYS A 105 14.37 -12.86 19.76
C LYS A 105 15.72 -13.20 20.36
N ASP A 106 15.72 -13.77 21.56
CA ASP A 106 16.93 -14.17 22.28
C ASP A 106 17.98 -13.04 22.43
N GLY A 107 17.51 -11.81 22.61
CA GLY A 107 18.37 -10.62 22.76
C GLY A 107 18.94 -10.07 21.45
N GLN A 108 18.50 -10.59 20.30
CA GLN A 108 18.90 -10.14 18.97
C GLN A 108 17.69 -9.58 18.21
N MET A 109 17.90 -8.51 17.46
CA MET A 109 16.92 -8.02 16.50
C MET A 109 16.92 -8.95 15.28
N VAL A 110 15.80 -9.62 15.03
CA VAL A 110 15.61 -10.51 13.89
C VAL A 110 14.50 -9.99 13.00
N MET A 111 14.74 -10.09 11.70
CA MET A 111 13.73 -9.82 10.66
C MET A 111 12.90 -11.09 10.41
N GLN A 112 11.58 -10.97 10.39
CA GLN A 112 10.68 -12.10 10.12
C GLN A 112 9.44 -11.66 9.34
N ALA A 113 8.83 -12.61 8.60
CA ALA A 113 7.58 -12.36 7.90
C ALA A 113 6.42 -12.13 8.89
N LYS A 114 5.67 -11.04 8.67
CA LYS A 114 4.53 -10.64 9.50
C LYS A 114 3.25 -11.26 8.99
N GLN A 115 2.84 -12.34 9.63
CA GLN A 115 1.60 -13.04 9.31
C GLN A 115 0.38 -12.22 9.76
N GLY A 116 -0.58 -12.00 8.86
CA GLY A 116 -1.80 -11.24 9.13
C GLY A 116 -1.78 -9.77 8.68
N GLY A 117 -0.66 -9.29 8.13
CA GLY A 117 -0.58 -7.96 7.53
C GLY A 117 -0.27 -6.84 8.52
N VAL A 118 -0.40 -5.58 8.06
CA VAL A 118 -0.33 -4.39 8.91
C VAL A 118 -1.70 -3.72 8.97
N VAL A 119 -2.21 -3.49 10.18
CA VAL A 119 -3.41 -2.68 10.40
C VAL A 119 -2.98 -1.22 10.55
N ILE A 120 -3.49 -0.35 9.67
CA ILE A 120 -3.40 1.11 9.81
C ILE A 120 -4.74 1.61 10.36
N LYS A 121 -4.69 2.14 11.58
CA LYS A 121 -5.90 2.64 12.26
C LYS A 121 -6.52 3.81 11.53
N ALA A 122 -7.84 3.98 11.70
CA ALA A 122 -8.54 5.15 11.21
C ALA A 122 -7.80 6.45 11.60
N ARG A 123 -7.73 7.41 10.69
CA ARG A 123 -7.09 8.72 10.89
C ARG A 123 -5.64 8.65 11.43
N SER A 124 -4.91 7.59 11.09
CA SER A 124 -3.55 7.33 11.58
C SER A 124 -2.59 6.98 10.45
N GLU A 125 -1.30 6.96 10.76
CA GLU A 125 -0.25 6.54 9.83
C GLU A 125 0.50 5.31 10.34
N GLN A 126 1.08 4.57 9.41
CA GLN A 126 1.98 3.46 9.66
C GLN A 126 3.26 3.67 8.85
N LYS A 127 4.41 3.58 9.51
CA LYS A 127 5.71 3.72 8.85
C LYS A 127 6.25 2.36 8.47
N LEU A 128 6.59 2.23 7.20
CA LEU A 128 7.40 1.14 6.70
C LEU A 128 8.83 1.65 6.59
N GLU A 129 9.71 1.25 7.49
CA GLU A 129 11.05 1.82 7.65
C GLU A 129 12.11 0.77 8.03
N PRO A 130 13.40 1.02 7.75
CA PRO A 130 14.48 0.15 8.19
C PRO A 130 14.47 0.00 9.72
N GLY A 131 14.63 -1.21 10.25
CA GLY A 131 14.50 -1.47 11.69
C GLY A 131 13.07 -1.67 12.19
N GLY A 132 12.05 -1.51 11.33
CA GLY A 132 10.63 -1.68 11.65
C GLY A 132 9.90 -2.57 10.65
N ASP A 133 8.59 -2.35 10.49
CA ASP A 133 7.79 -2.99 9.44
C ASP A 133 8.31 -2.55 8.06
N HIS A 134 8.35 -3.44 7.07
CA HIS A 134 8.75 -3.10 5.71
C HIS A 134 8.27 -4.12 4.67
N LEU A 135 8.31 -3.73 3.39
CA LEU A 135 8.07 -4.64 2.27
C LEU A 135 9.40 -5.27 1.85
N MET A 136 9.54 -6.57 2.01
CA MET A 136 10.74 -7.32 1.63
C MET A 136 10.56 -7.92 0.24
N LEU A 137 11.39 -7.48 -0.71
CA LEU A 137 11.50 -8.07 -2.04
C LEU A 137 12.44 -9.28 -1.95
N MET A 138 11.90 -10.45 -2.23
CA MET A 138 12.61 -11.73 -2.18
C MET A 138 13.13 -12.13 -3.55
N ASN A 139 14.40 -12.53 -3.63
CA ASN A 139 14.99 -13.08 -4.85
C ASN A 139 14.78 -12.19 -6.09
N LEU A 140 15.44 -11.03 -6.10
CA LEU A 140 15.42 -10.06 -7.19
C LEU A 140 15.78 -10.71 -8.53
N ALA A 141 14.88 -10.61 -9.50
CA ALA A 141 15.13 -11.12 -10.85
C ALA A 141 16.18 -10.28 -11.61
N LYS A 142 16.38 -9.03 -11.20
CA LYS A 142 17.32 -8.06 -11.79
C LYS A 142 17.84 -7.13 -10.70
N PRO A 143 19.02 -6.53 -10.87
CA PRO A 143 19.50 -5.46 -10.00
C PRO A 143 18.49 -4.30 -9.91
N VAL A 144 18.35 -3.73 -8.72
CA VAL A 144 17.62 -2.48 -8.44
C VAL A 144 18.66 -1.38 -8.22
N LYS A 145 18.85 -0.51 -9.22
CA LYS A 145 19.88 0.54 -9.19
C LYS A 145 19.30 1.85 -8.68
N ALA A 146 20.15 2.69 -8.10
CA ALA A 146 19.74 4.01 -7.65
C ALA A 146 19.11 4.81 -8.81
N GLY A 147 17.93 5.39 -8.55
CA GLY A 147 17.13 6.10 -9.55
C GLY A 147 16.11 5.25 -10.30
N ASP A 148 16.17 3.92 -10.20
CA ASP A 148 15.14 3.05 -10.79
C ASP A 148 13.78 3.29 -10.12
N GLU A 149 12.71 3.22 -10.91
CA GLU A 149 11.34 3.30 -10.42
C GLU A 149 10.70 1.90 -10.41
N LEU A 150 10.21 1.49 -9.25
CA LEU A 150 9.51 0.22 -9.07
C LEU A 150 8.05 0.49 -8.75
N THR A 151 7.16 -0.13 -9.52
CA THR A 151 5.72 -0.13 -9.24
C THR A 151 5.38 -1.29 -8.32
N PHE A 152 4.68 -0.96 -7.23
CA PHE A 152 4.15 -1.90 -6.27
C PHE A 152 2.64 -1.88 -6.31
N THR A 153 2.02 -3.03 -6.07
CA THR A 153 0.58 -3.16 -5.85
C THR A 153 0.35 -3.65 -4.43
N LEU A 154 -0.26 -2.82 -3.58
CA LEU A 154 -0.74 -3.23 -2.26
C LEU A 154 -2.03 -4.03 -2.40
N THR A 155 -2.17 -5.05 -1.56
CA THR A 155 -3.41 -5.81 -1.37
C THR A 155 -3.96 -5.54 0.02
N PHE A 156 -5.25 -5.21 0.09
CA PHE A 156 -5.93 -4.91 1.35
C PHE A 156 -6.79 -6.09 1.83
N GLY A 157 -7.08 -6.11 3.12
CA GLY A 157 -7.87 -7.17 3.76
C GLY A 157 -9.33 -7.27 3.28
N ASP A 158 -9.84 -6.22 2.62
CA ASP A 158 -11.16 -6.21 2.00
C ASP A 158 -11.14 -6.60 0.51
N GLY A 159 -9.98 -7.04 -0.01
CA GLY A 159 -9.79 -7.48 -1.38
C GLY A 159 -9.52 -6.35 -2.38
N ARG A 160 -9.51 -5.09 -1.96
CA ARG A 160 -9.07 -3.98 -2.82
C ARG A 160 -7.57 -4.06 -3.08
N THR A 161 -7.14 -3.40 -4.14
CA THR A 161 -5.72 -3.19 -4.44
C THR A 161 -5.43 -1.74 -4.76
N GLN A 162 -4.19 -1.31 -4.56
CA GLN A 162 -3.74 0.04 -4.91
C GLN A 162 -2.30 0.00 -5.37
N THR A 163 -2.01 0.69 -6.47
CA THR A 163 -0.65 0.84 -6.98
C THR A 163 0.04 2.07 -6.40
N PHE A 164 1.35 1.99 -6.22
CA PHE A 164 2.22 3.13 -5.96
C PHE A 164 3.60 2.90 -6.57
N THR A 165 4.34 3.97 -6.84
CA THR A 165 5.69 3.92 -7.39
C THR A 165 6.70 4.32 -6.32
N ALA A 166 7.79 3.59 -6.20
CA ALA A 166 8.90 3.87 -5.29
C ALA A 166 10.20 4.06 -6.07
N VAL A 167 10.98 5.08 -5.68
CA VAL A 167 12.29 5.34 -6.30
C VAL A 167 13.39 4.63 -5.53
N ALA A 168 14.28 3.96 -6.23
CA ALA A 168 15.42 3.28 -5.66
C ALA A 168 16.49 4.25 -5.17
N LYS A 169 16.97 4.07 -3.94
CA LYS A 169 17.97 4.93 -3.29
C LYS A 169 19.12 4.11 -2.72
N PRO A 170 20.36 4.62 -2.75
CA PRO A 170 21.45 4.01 -2.01
C PRO A 170 21.17 4.12 -0.51
N PHE A 171 21.35 3.03 0.24
CA PHE A 171 21.20 3.02 1.69
C PHE A 171 22.17 2.02 2.32
N THR A 172 22.91 2.47 3.32
CA THR A 172 23.94 1.70 4.03
C THR A 172 23.56 1.39 5.49
N GLY A 173 22.33 1.68 5.92
CA GLY A 173 21.88 1.49 7.31
C GLY A 173 21.20 0.13 7.58
N ALA A 174 20.96 -0.12 8.87
CA ALA A 174 20.31 -1.30 9.46
C ALA A 174 21.11 -2.62 9.29
N GLN A 175 21.99 -2.91 10.26
CA GLN A 175 22.75 -4.17 10.35
C GLN A 175 21.84 -5.30 10.84
N GLU A 176 20.91 -5.74 10.00
CA GLU A 176 19.86 -6.70 10.37
C GLU A 176 20.28 -8.14 10.04
N SER A 177 20.15 -9.04 11.02
CA SER A 177 20.43 -10.46 10.85
C SER A 177 19.14 -11.21 10.52
N TYR A 178 19.10 -11.90 9.38
CA TYR A 178 17.96 -12.70 8.96
C TYR A 178 18.01 -14.09 9.61
N ALA A 179 16.91 -14.52 10.24
CA ALA A 179 16.76 -15.88 10.77
C ALA A 179 15.95 -16.73 9.77
N PRO A 180 16.58 -17.60 8.95
CA PRO A 180 15.83 -18.46 8.04
C PRO A 180 14.92 -19.42 8.84
N GLY A 181 13.63 -19.47 8.48
CA GLY A 181 12.65 -20.36 9.07
C GLY A 181 13.09 -21.84 9.00
N HIS A 182 12.86 -22.57 10.09
CA HIS A 182 13.31 -23.96 10.28
C HIS A 182 12.75 -24.92 9.22
N GLY A 183 13.66 -25.59 8.50
CA GLY A 183 13.32 -26.64 7.55
C GLY A 183 14.52 -27.43 7.01
N GLN A 184 15.44 -27.86 7.88
CA GLN A 184 16.25 -29.09 7.73
C GLN A 184 17.23 -29.25 8.91
N PRO A 185 17.37 -30.45 9.53
CA PRO A 185 18.43 -30.72 10.48
C PRO A 185 19.76 -30.89 9.74
N ALA A 186 20.68 -29.95 9.91
CA ALA A 186 22.09 -30.16 9.63
C ALA A 186 22.75 -30.75 10.88
N HIS A 187 23.15 -32.02 10.83
CA HIS A 187 24.20 -32.54 11.71
C HIS A 187 25.45 -32.77 10.86
N GLY A 188 26.29 -31.74 10.80
CA GLY A 188 27.70 -31.89 10.48
C GLY A 188 28.39 -32.58 11.66
N THR A 189 29.00 -33.73 11.43
CA THR A 189 29.89 -34.35 12.40
C THR A 189 31.27 -33.71 12.27
N SER A 190 31.69 -33.00 13.31
CA SER A 190 33.09 -32.66 13.54
C SER A 190 33.91 -33.94 13.62
N ALA A 191 34.85 -34.13 12.69
CA ALA A 191 35.92 -35.11 12.82
C ALA A 191 37.26 -34.39 12.96
N SER A 192 37.82 -34.43 14.16
CA SER A 192 39.17 -33.99 14.49
C SER A 192 40.23 -34.77 13.68
N PRO A 193 41.34 -34.15 13.25
CA PRO A 193 42.43 -34.87 12.60
C PRO A 193 43.29 -35.63 13.61
N SER A 194 43.60 -36.89 13.30
CA SER A 194 44.55 -37.75 14.02
C SER A 194 45.91 -37.74 13.30
N PRO A 195 47.06 -37.77 14.00
CA PRO A 195 48.38 -37.78 13.34
C PRO A 195 48.78 -39.17 12.82
N ALA A 196 49.48 -39.18 11.67
CA ALA A 196 49.98 -40.35 10.95
C ALA A 196 51.25 -40.96 11.60
N PRO A 197 51.59 -42.24 11.31
CA PRO A 197 52.79 -42.92 11.84
C PRO A 197 54.10 -42.45 11.21
#